data_AF-A0A7S0W5W0-F1
#
_entry.id   AF-A0A7S0W5W0-F1
#
_cell.length_a   1.000
_cell.length_b   1.000
_cell.length_c   1.000
_cell.angle_alpha   90.00
_cell.angle_beta   90.00
_cell.angle_gamma   90.00
#
_symmetry.space_group_name_H-M   'P 1'
#
loop_
_entity.id
_entity.type
_entity.pdbx_description
1 polymer ?
#
loop_
_entity_poly.entity_id
_entity_poly.type
_entity_poly.pdbx_seq_one_letter_code
_entity_poly.pdbx_strand_id
1 'polypeptide(L)'
;TLPPLPPDLCSLDASRNSLTTLGGSLPDPCSRLTALDVSNNRLLHLPAPLAATPLARDPGGLRCSGNPLTHVPEPFRASPSSLLGFLGDLLVGVEQVLFLRVILVGGPAAGKTSLLRCLLDPDVSLRSVLRQPRLPPTGGATLGVDVERADASVRVCGAGVRLQFWDFAGQACYSVGHGVFLGDRVLPVFVFDATQDALDTIEQATWWLDSIV
;
A
#
# COMPACT_ATOMS: atom_id res chain seq x y z
N THR A 1 9.50 -29.80 5.10
CA THR A 1 10.18 -29.11 3.99
C THR A 1 10.52 -30.15 2.94
N LEU A 2 10.68 -29.77 1.68
CA LEU A 2 11.11 -30.72 0.65
C LEU A 2 12.63 -30.96 0.73
N PRO A 3 13.12 -32.15 0.37
CA PRO A 3 14.54 -32.39 0.09
C PRO A 3 14.96 -31.62 -1.18
N PRO A 4 16.28 -31.49 -1.45
CA PRO A 4 16.75 -30.92 -2.72
C PRO A 4 16.12 -31.65 -3.91
N LEU A 5 15.50 -30.87 -4.79
CA LEU A 5 14.80 -31.38 -5.96
C LEU A 5 15.80 -31.69 -7.09
N PRO A 6 15.50 -32.64 -7.99
CA PRO A 6 16.34 -32.91 -9.14
C PRO A 6 16.29 -31.75 -10.17
N PRO A 7 17.39 -31.46 -10.89
CA PRO A 7 17.46 -30.34 -11.83
C PRO A 7 16.58 -30.52 -13.08
N ASP A 8 16.34 -31.77 -13.50
CA ASP A 8 15.51 -32.12 -14.66
C ASP A 8 14.01 -32.28 -14.35
N LEU A 9 13.56 -31.82 -13.19
CA LEU A 9 12.18 -31.99 -12.75
C LEU A 9 11.21 -31.21 -13.64
N CYS A 10 10.33 -31.94 -14.33
CA CYS A 10 9.29 -31.34 -15.17
C CYS A 10 7.96 -31.13 -14.44
N SER A 11 7.62 -32.05 -13.53
CA SER A 11 6.34 -32.04 -12.80
C SER A 11 6.56 -32.50 -11.36
N LEU A 12 5.92 -31.81 -10.41
CA LEU A 12 5.92 -32.18 -9.00
C LEU A 12 4.52 -32.06 -8.41
N ASP A 13 4.04 -33.13 -7.79
CA ASP A 13 2.88 -33.10 -6.91
C ASP A 13 3.36 -33.35 -5.47
N ALA A 14 3.22 -32.30 -4.65
CA ALA A 14 3.45 -32.30 -3.22
C ALA A 14 2.21 -31.78 -2.47
N SER A 15 1.03 -31.92 -3.06
CA SER A 15 -0.24 -31.48 -2.49
C SER A 15 -0.58 -32.26 -1.21
N ARG A 16 -1.43 -31.66 -0.35
CA ARG A 16 -1.98 -32.28 0.87
C ARG A 16 -0.93 -32.79 1.85
N ASN A 17 0.14 -32.01 2.00
CA ASN A 17 1.20 -32.29 2.95
C ASN A 17 1.21 -31.24 4.08
N SER A 18 2.20 -31.32 4.96
CA SER A 18 2.44 -30.32 6.01
C SER A 18 3.69 -29.48 5.73
N LEU A 19 3.94 -29.17 4.46
CA LEU A 19 5.10 -28.37 4.05
C LEU A 19 4.94 -26.93 4.54
N THR A 20 5.89 -26.47 5.33
CA THR A 20 6.00 -25.07 5.78
C THR A 20 6.86 -24.23 4.85
N THR A 21 7.81 -24.87 4.16
CA THR A 21 8.62 -24.28 3.09
C THR A 21 8.91 -25.34 2.02
N LEU A 22 9.19 -24.90 0.79
CA LEU A 22 9.62 -25.76 -0.31
C LEU A 22 11.12 -26.12 -0.25
N GLY A 23 11.82 -25.78 0.84
CA GLY A 23 13.26 -26.07 0.98
C GLY A 23 14.15 -25.09 0.22
N GLY A 24 15.46 -25.12 0.54
CA GLY A 24 16.47 -24.22 -0.03
C GLY A 24 16.41 -24.19 -1.54
N SER A 25 16.61 -22.99 -2.10
CA SER A 25 16.65 -22.62 -3.52
C SER A 25 16.28 -23.78 -4.44
N LEU A 26 15.09 -23.71 -5.06
CA LEU A 26 14.82 -24.49 -6.27
C LEU A 26 16.13 -24.56 -7.05
N PRO A 27 16.63 -25.76 -7.42
CA PRO A 27 17.89 -25.92 -8.12
C PRO A 27 18.02 -24.83 -9.17
N ASP A 28 19.19 -24.19 -9.27
CA ASP A 28 19.47 -23.13 -10.25
C ASP A 28 18.70 -23.40 -11.55
N PRO A 29 17.93 -22.38 -11.99
CA PRO A 29 16.48 -22.44 -12.15
C PRO A 29 15.99 -23.79 -12.69
N CYS A 30 14.93 -24.35 -12.09
CA CYS A 30 14.17 -25.49 -12.62
C CYS A 30 13.64 -25.18 -14.03
N SER A 31 14.53 -25.26 -15.02
CA SER A 31 14.36 -24.75 -16.38
C SER A 31 13.30 -25.51 -17.16
N ARG A 32 12.86 -26.64 -16.61
CA ARG A 32 11.92 -27.56 -17.23
C ARG A 32 10.63 -27.75 -16.44
N LEU A 33 10.48 -27.10 -15.28
CA LEU A 33 9.28 -27.27 -14.46
C LEU A 33 8.07 -26.62 -15.13
N THR A 34 7.14 -27.44 -15.59
CA THR A 34 5.90 -27.03 -16.25
C THR A 34 4.67 -27.28 -15.40
N ALA A 35 4.77 -28.11 -14.36
CA ALA A 35 3.67 -28.39 -13.44
C ALA A 35 4.16 -28.48 -11.99
N LEU A 36 3.47 -27.79 -11.09
CA LEU A 36 3.75 -27.79 -9.66
C LEU A 36 2.44 -27.72 -8.88
N ASP A 37 2.11 -28.79 -8.17
CA ASP A 37 1.01 -28.81 -7.21
C ASP A 37 1.55 -28.87 -5.78
N VAL A 38 1.37 -27.79 -5.04
CA VAL A 38 1.71 -27.66 -3.61
C VAL A 38 0.47 -27.29 -2.79
N SER A 39 -0.72 -27.57 -3.32
CA SER A 39 -1.98 -27.21 -2.67
C SER A 39 -2.15 -27.90 -1.31
N ASN A 40 -2.94 -27.31 -0.42
CA ASN A 40 -3.26 -27.84 0.91
C ASN A 40 -2.00 -28.17 1.74
N ASN A 41 -1.13 -27.18 1.88
CA ASN A 41 0.07 -27.23 2.71
C ASN A 41 0.05 -26.06 3.73
N ARG A 42 1.16 -25.78 4.39
CA ARG A 42 1.32 -24.69 5.37
C ARG A 42 2.35 -23.65 4.92
N LEU A 43 2.46 -23.44 3.60
CA LEU A 43 3.44 -22.51 3.02
C LEU A 43 3.05 -21.06 3.32
N LEU A 44 4.00 -20.27 3.82
CA LEU A 44 3.84 -18.82 4.05
C LEU A 44 4.20 -17.98 2.82
N HIS A 45 5.06 -18.51 1.96
CA HIS A 45 5.53 -17.91 0.72
C HIS A 45 5.90 -19.01 -0.29
N LEU A 46 6.05 -18.62 -1.54
CA LEU A 46 6.67 -19.42 -2.59
C LEU A 46 8.04 -18.82 -2.94
N PRO A 47 9.02 -19.64 -3.38
CA PRO A 47 10.35 -19.16 -3.75
C PRO A 47 10.29 -18.32 -5.04
N ALA A 48 10.92 -17.14 -5.02
CA ALA A 48 10.98 -16.21 -6.16
C ALA A 48 11.52 -16.84 -7.47
N PRO A 49 12.50 -17.76 -7.44
CA PRO A 49 12.98 -18.45 -8.66
C PRO A 49 11.91 -19.21 -9.46
N LEU A 50 10.71 -19.48 -8.92
CA LEU A 50 9.59 -20.05 -9.71
C LEU A 50 9.22 -19.18 -10.90
N ALA A 51 9.38 -17.86 -10.79
CA ALA A 51 9.11 -16.94 -11.89
C ALA A 51 10.09 -17.07 -13.06
N ALA A 52 11.24 -17.74 -12.86
CA ALA A 52 12.21 -18.02 -13.92
C ALA A 52 11.98 -19.38 -14.60
N THR A 53 10.93 -20.12 -14.23
CA THR A 53 10.61 -21.44 -14.80
C THR A 53 9.57 -21.33 -15.93
N PRO A 54 9.36 -22.37 -16.74
CA PRO A 54 8.29 -22.41 -17.74
C PRO A 54 6.89 -22.10 -17.21
N LEU A 55 6.63 -22.30 -15.90
CA LEU A 55 5.37 -21.91 -15.25
C LEU A 55 5.03 -20.43 -15.44
N ALA A 56 6.03 -19.54 -15.55
CA ALA A 56 5.78 -18.12 -15.79
C ALA A 56 5.15 -17.84 -17.18
N ARG A 57 5.39 -18.73 -18.15
CA ARG A 57 4.81 -18.65 -19.50
C ARG A 57 3.47 -19.36 -19.59
N ASP A 58 3.30 -20.45 -18.85
CA ASP A 58 2.05 -21.20 -18.73
C ASP A 58 1.65 -21.37 -17.25
N PRO A 59 0.97 -20.37 -16.67
CA PRO A 59 0.59 -20.36 -15.25
C PRO A 59 -0.41 -21.46 -14.88
N GLY A 60 -1.04 -22.12 -15.86
CA GLY A 60 -2.02 -23.18 -15.63
C GLY A 60 -1.43 -24.41 -14.91
N GLY A 61 -0.11 -24.57 -14.95
CA GLY A 61 0.62 -25.64 -14.27
C GLY A 61 0.84 -25.42 -12.77
N LEU A 62 0.63 -24.21 -12.23
CA LEU A 62 0.87 -23.90 -10.81
C LEU A 62 -0.42 -24.00 -9.99
N ARG A 63 -0.41 -24.87 -8.98
CA ARG A 63 -1.49 -25.02 -7.99
C ARG A 63 -0.94 -24.87 -6.59
N CYS A 64 -1.39 -23.84 -5.86
CA CYS A 64 -0.93 -23.56 -4.50
C CYS A 64 -2.05 -23.17 -3.54
N SER A 65 -3.31 -23.44 -3.89
CA SER A 65 -4.49 -23.18 -3.06
C SER A 65 -4.42 -23.90 -1.72
N GLY A 66 -5.14 -23.41 -0.70
CA GLY A 66 -5.13 -24.03 0.63
C GLY A 66 -3.80 -23.88 1.38
N ASN A 67 -3.02 -22.83 1.07
CA ASN A 67 -1.83 -22.43 1.82
C ASN A 67 -2.01 -21.05 2.45
N PRO A 68 -1.51 -20.82 3.69
CA PRO A 68 -1.55 -19.52 4.35
C PRO A 68 -0.44 -18.59 3.84
N LEU A 69 -0.47 -18.20 2.56
CA LEU A 69 0.52 -17.37 1.85
C LEU A 69 0.58 -15.90 2.36
N THR A 70 0.72 -15.72 3.67
CA THR A 70 0.64 -14.44 4.38
C THR A 70 1.65 -13.40 3.91
N HIS A 71 2.80 -13.82 3.37
CA HIS A 71 3.86 -12.93 2.87
C HIS A 71 3.62 -12.44 1.43
N VAL A 72 2.66 -13.03 0.71
CA VAL A 72 2.21 -12.57 -0.59
C VAL A 72 1.03 -11.62 -0.37
N PRO A 73 0.99 -10.40 -0.93
CA PRO A 73 -0.19 -9.55 -0.80
C PRO A 73 -1.43 -10.19 -1.44
N GLU A 74 -2.60 -9.99 -0.83
CA GLU A 74 -3.89 -10.56 -1.25
C GLU A 74 -4.21 -10.43 -2.76
N PRO A 75 -4.01 -9.29 -3.44
CA PRO A 75 -4.28 -9.19 -4.88
C PRO A 75 -3.42 -10.14 -5.74
N PHE A 76 -2.23 -10.50 -5.28
CA PHE A 76 -1.35 -11.44 -6.00
C PHE A 76 -1.67 -12.90 -5.70
N ARG A 77 -2.51 -13.20 -4.70
CA ARG A 77 -2.95 -14.57 -4.39
C ARG A 77 -4.12 -15.05 -5.24
N ALA A 78 -4.81 -14.13 -5.92
CA ALA A 78 -6.05 -14.41 -6.64
C ALA A 78 -5.85 -15.33 -7.85
N SER A 79 -4.71 -15.24 -8.53
CA SER A 79 -4.42 -16.07 -9.71
C SER A 79 -2.96 -16.55 -9.74
N PRO A 80 -2.68 -17.72 -10.34
CA PRO A 80 -1.30 -18.19 -10.56
C PRO A 80 -0.45 -17.20 -11.35
N SER A 81 -1.03 -16.52 -12.34
CA SER A 81 -0.33 -15.52 -13.16
C SER A 81 0.09 -14.30 -12.34
N SER A 82 -0.81 -13.76 -11.51
CA SER A 82 -0.52 -12.63 -10.62
C SER A 82 0.55 -13.00 -9.59
N LEU A 83 0.48 -14.22 -9.06
CA LEU A 83 1.44 -14.75 -8.11
C LEU A 83 2.83 -14.88 -8.72
N LEU A 84 2.94 -15.47 -9.91
CA LEU A 84 4.21 -15.61 -10.64
C LEU A 84 4.79 -14.27 -11.06
N GLY A 85 3.95 -13.31 -11.45
CA GLY A 85 4.38 -11.92 -11.69
C GLY A 85 5.01 -11.30 -10.44
N PHE A 86 4.33 -11.40 -9.30
CA PHE A 86 4.86 -10.94 -8.01
C PHE A 86 6.18 -11.62 -7.62
N LEU A 87 6.30 -12.94 -7.83
CA LEU A 87 7.55 -13.65 -7.60
C LEU A 87 8.66 -13.19 -8.56
N GLY A 88 8.33 -12.81 -9.78
CA GLY A 88 9.25 -12.24 -10.76
C GLY A 88 9.76 -10.88 -10.32
N ASP A 89 8.88 -10.02 -9.82
CA ASP A 89 9.24 -8.71 -9.26
C ASP A 89 10.20 -8.90 -8.07
N LEU A 90 9.91 -9.83 -7.15
CA LEU A 90 10.80 -10.17 -6.04
C LEU A 90 12.17 -10.70 -6.52
N LEU A 91 12.20 -11.48 -7.60
CA LEU A 91 13.44 -12.05 -8.15
C LEU A 91 14.36 -10.97 -8.73
N VAL A 92 13.80 -9.91 -9.31
CA VAL A 92 14.55 -8.75 -9.84
C VAL A 92 14.92 -7.75 -8.73
N GLY A 93 14.50 -8.01 -7.49
CA GLY A 93 14.82 -7.19 -6.32
C GLY A 93 13.85 -6.05 -6.07
N VAL A 94 12.62 -6.12 -6.60
CA VAL A 94 11.56 -5.18 -6.24
C VAL A 94 11.17 -5.42 -4.78
N GLU A 95 11.45 -4.44 -3.92
CA GLU A 95 11.03 -4.50 -2.51
C GLU A 95 9.57 -4.10 -2.34
N GLN A 96 8.86 -4.77 -1.42
CA GLN A 96 7.54 -4.33 -1.00
C GLN A 96 7.65 -2.99 -0.27
N VAL A 97 7.08 -1.94 -0.84
CA VAL A 97 6.98 -0.63 -0.17
C VAL A 97 5.68 -0.59 0.63
N LEU A 98 5.78 -0.55 1.96
CA LEU A 98 4.65 -0.22 2.80
C LEU A 98 4.33 1.26 2.63
N PHE A 99 3.07 1.60 2.36
CA PHE A 99 2.63 2.99 2.36
C PHE A 99 1.52 3.23 3.37
N LEU A 100 1.47 4.44 3.92
CA LEU A 100 0.35 5.01 4.67
C LEU A 100 -0.02 6.33 4.00
N ARG A 101 -1.28 6.50 3.62
CA ARG A 101 -1.78 7.76 3.06
C ARG A 101 -2.37 8.61 4.19
N VAL A 102 -1.88 9.82 4.37
CA VAL A 102 -2.44 10.81 5.31
C VAL A 102 -3.29 11.77 4.51
N ILE A 103 -4.58 11.85 4.84
CA ILE A 103 -5.53 12.71 4.13
C ILE A 103 -5.98 13.83 5.06
N LEU A 104 -5.69 15.08 4.69
CA LEU A 104 -6.15 16.25 5.44
C LEU A 104 -7.56 16.64 4.96
N VAL A 105 -8.52 16.65 5.87
CA VAL A 105 -9.93 17.03 5.63
C VAL A 105 -10.36 18.18 6.54
N GLY A 106 -11.36 18.94 6.11
CA GLY A 106 -11.88 20.09 6.86
C GLY A 106 -12.22 21.28 5.98
N GLY A 107 -12.90 22.28 6.57
CA GLY A 107 -13.42 23.45 5.85
C GLY A 107 -12.37 24.25 5.07
N PRO A 108 -12.80 25.12 4.15
CA PRO A 108 -11.88 26.01 3.45
C PRO A 108 -11.16 26.92 4.45
N ALA A 109 -9.88 27.22 4.19
CA ALA A 109 -9.03 28.01 5.07
C ALA A 109 -8.82 27.48 6.51
N ALA A 110 -9.22 26.24 6.82
CA ALA A 110 -9.01 25.62 8.13
C ALA A 110 -7.53 25.43 8.54
N GLY A 111 -6.58 25.67 7.63
CA GLY A 111 -5.14 25.54 7.91
C GLY A 111 -4.51 24.21 7.48
N LYS A 112 -5.17 23.42 6.61
CA LYS A 112 -4.64 22.14 6.10
C LYS A 112 -3.26 22.27 5.44
N THR A 113 -3.12 23.14 4.45
CA THR A 113 -1.84 23.40 3.76
C THR A 113 -0.78 23.92 4.72
N SER A 114 -1.18 24.77 5.68
CA SER A 114 -0.30 25.29 6.73
C SER A 114 0.23 24.19 7.65
N LEU A 115 -0.64 23.26 8.06
CA LEU A 115 -0.28 22.09 8.85
C LEU A 115 0.66 21.17 8.06
N LEU A 116 0.35 20.91 6.80
CA LEU A 116 1.14 20.05 5.93
C LEU A 116 2.58 20.56 5.81
N ARG A 117 2.76 21.87 5.56
CA ARG A 117 4.08 22.49 5.48
C ARG A 117 4.89 22.34 6.76
N CYS A 118 4.27 22.53 7.92
CA CYS A 118 4.95 22.35 9.20
C CYS A 118 5.34 20.89 9.47
N LEU A 119 4.59 19.93 8.94
CA LEU A 119 4.90 18.50 9.10
C LEU A 119 6.04 18.03 8.20
N LEU A 120 6.16 18.63 7.01
CA LEU A 120 7.12 18.20 6.00
C LEU A 120 8.45 18.95 6.06
N ASP A 121 8.42 20.21 6.47
CA ASP A 121 9.59 21.06 6.53
C ASP A 121 9.98 21.32 8.00
N PRO A 122 11.08 20.72 8.49
CA PRO A 122 11.53 20.87 9.87
C PRO A 122 11.97 22.30 10.21
N ASP A 123 12.31 23.13 9.21
CA ASP A 123 12.68 24.53 9.39
C ASP A 123 11.44 25.44 9.51
N VAL A 124 10.26 24.92 9.16
CA VAL A 124 8.98 25.65 9.22
C VAL A 124 8.26 25.33 10.52
N SER A 125 8.42 26.21 11.50
CA SER A 125 7.67 26.11 12.76
C SER A 125 6.20 26.53 12.59
N LEU A 126 5.29 25.90 13.36
CA LEU A 126 3.89 26.36 13.45
C LEU A 126 3.80 27.85 13.81
N ARG A 127 4.73 28.35 14.63
CA ARG A 127 4.79 29.77 15.02
C ARG A 127 5.11 30.71 13.86
N SER A 128 5.97 30.31 12.93
CA SER A 128 6.30 31.14 11.76
C SER A 128 5.14 31.16 10.76
N VAL A 129 4.45 30.03 10.57
CA VAL A 129 3.27 29.93 9.71
C VAL A 129 2.10 30.74 10.27
N LEU A 130 1.83 30.65 11.58
CA LEU A 130 0.78 31.45 12.23
C LEU A 130 1.07 32.97 12.19
N ARG A 131 2.34 33.37 12.11
CA ARG A 131 2.76 34.78 11.97
C ARG A 131 2.72 35.29 10.53
N GLN A 132 2.60 34.41 9.55
CA GLN A 132 2.38 34.74 8.14
C GLN A 132 0.95 34.30 7.75
N PRO A 133 -0.08 35.09 8.11
CA PRO A 133 -1.48 34.67 7.92
C PRO A 133 -1.90 34.59 6.44
N ARG A 134 -0.98 34.91 5.50
CA ARG A 134 -1.19 34.80 4.07
C ARG A 134 0.03 34.18 3.45
N LEU A 135 -0.15 32.97 2.91
CA LEU A 135 0.70 32.46 1.86
C LEU A 135 0.88 33.53 0.76
N PRO A 136 1.98 33.49 -0.03
CA PRO A 136 2.07 34.32 -1.24
C PRO A 136 0.78 34.17 -2.06
N PRO A 137 0.32 35.24 -2.75
CA PRO A 137 -0.98 35.25 -3.41
C PRO A 137 -0.96 34.37 -4.67
N THR A 138 -1.03 33.06 -4.50
CA THR A 138 -1.88 32.23 -5.35
C THR A 138 -3.27 32.36 -4.75
N GLY A 139 -4.06 33.30 -5.28
CA GLY A 139 -5.24 33.85 -4.60
C GLY A 139 -6.34 32.85 -4.25
N GLY A 140 -7.14 33.21 -3.25
CA GLY A 140 -8.38 32.54 -2.90
C GLY A 140 -8.19 31.16 -2.26
N ALA A 141 -9.27 30.58 -1.77
CA ALA A 141 -9.30 29.15 -1.43
C ALA A 141 -8.63 28.34 -2.55
N THR A 142 -7.87 27.30 -2.22
CA THR A 142 -7.26 26.39 -3.20
C THR A 142 -8.36 25.94 -4.18
N LEU A 143 -8.35 26.47 -5.40
CA LEU A 143 -9.36 26.23 -6.42
C LEU A 143 -8.93 24.99 -7.20
N GLY A 144 -9.56 23.85 -6.92
CA GLY A 144 -9.32 22.60 -7.64
C GLY A 144 -8.40 21.61 -6.92
N VAL A 145 -8.18 20.46 -7.59
CA VAL A 145 -7.46 19.27 -7.10
C VAL A 145 -5.94 19.51 -7.13
N ASP A 146 -5.45 20.51 -6.41
CA ASP A 146 -4.03 20.56 -6.06
C ASP A 146 -3.80 19.60 -4.91
N VAL A 147 -3.75 18.30 -5.22
CA VAL A 147 -3.21 17.32 -4.28
C VAL A 147 -1.71 17.58 -4.23
N GLU A 148 -1.30 18.44 -3.29
CA GLU A 148 0.11 18.60 -2.96
C GLU A 148 0.57 17.28 -2.32
N ARG A 149 1.15 16.42 -3.15
CA ARG A 149 1.70 15.13 -2.72
C ARG A 149 3.09 15.37 -2.18
N ALA A 150 3.25 15.07 -0.90
CA ALA A 150 4.55 14.98 -0.28
C ALA A 150 4.81 13.56 0.20
N ASP A 151 6.03 13.10 -0.05
CA ASP A 151 6.50 11.80 0.40
C ASP A 151 7.45 12.00 1.58
N ALA A 152 7.21 11.25 2.66
CA ALA A 152 8.17 11.06 3.74
C ALA A 152 8.42 9.57 3.95
N SER A 153 9.51 9.21 4.62
CA SER A 153 9.79 7.82 4.99
C SER A 153 10.04 7.71 6.48
N VAL A 154 9.42 6.71 7.11
CA VAL A 154 9.59 6.43 8.53
C VAL A 154 9.85 4.94 8.73
N ARG A 155 10.59 4.57 9.77
CA ARG A 155 10.75 3.17 10.17
C ARG A 155 9.78 2.82 11.28
N VAL A 156 8.91 1.84 11.05
CA VAL A 156 7.98 1.31 12.06
C VAL A 156 8.32 -0.16 12.28
N CYS A 157 8.66 -0.53 13.52
CA CYS A 157 9.03 -1.92 13.87
C CYS A 157 10.11 -2.54 12.96
N GLY A 158 11.05 -1.73 12.48
CA GLY A 158 12.13 -2.16 11.57
C GLY A 158 11.77 -2.16 10.08
N ALA A 159 10.51 -1.95 9.70
CA ALA A 159 10.08 -1.84 8.31
C ALA A 159 10.06 -0.38 7.83
N GLY A 160 10.50 -0.13 6.59
CA GLY A 160 10.39 1.18 5.95
C GLY A 160 8.97 1.42 5.45
N VAL A 161 8.36 2.54 5.86
CA VAL A 161 7.01 2.96 5.47
C VAL A 161 7.10 4.30 4.77
N ARG A 162 6.54 4.40 3.57
CA ARG A 162 6.35 5.65 2.83
C ARG A 162 5.06 6.32 3.28
N LEU A 163 5.15 7.55 3.76
CA LEU A 163 4.00 8.39 4.08
C LEU A 163 3.67 9.23 2.84
N GLN A 164 2.41 9.21 2.42
CA GLN A 164 1.90 10.06 1.33
C GLN A 164 0.89 11.04 1.89
N PHE A 165 1.18 12.33 1.85
CA PHE A 165 0.24 13.35 2.30
C PHE A 165 -0.62 13.86 1.15
N TRP A 166 -1.90 14.06 1.43
CA TRP A 166 -2.89 14.55 0.48
C TRP A 166 -3.63 15.73 1.12
N ASP A 167 -3.41 16.93 0.60
CA ASP A 167 -4.18 18.13 0.95
C ASP A 167 -5.35 18.27 -0.03
N PHE A 168 -6.59 18.18 0.47
CA PHE A 168 -7.77 18.39 -0.34
C PHE A 168 -8.25 19.84 -0.19
N ALA A 169 -8.52 20.51 -1.32
CA ALA A 169 -9.24 21.78 -1.29
C ALA A 169 -10.58 21.60 -0.56
N GLY A 170 -10.81 22.34 0.53
CA GLY A 170 -11.95 22.17 1.44
C GLY A 170 -13.33 22.55 0.87
N GLN A 171 -13.57 22.44 -0.44
CA GLN A 171 -14.86 22.67 -1.05
C GLN A 171 -15.69 21.38 -1.06
N ALA A 172 -17.00 21.50 -0.83
CA ALA A 172 -17.97 20.39 -0.76
C ALA A 172 -18.10 19.54 -2.05
N CYS A 173 -17.35 19.86 -3.10
CA CYS A 173 -17.35 19.18 -4.40
C CYS A 173 -16.76 17.76 -4.37
N TYR A 174 -16.24 17.29 -3.23
CA TYR A 174 -15.61 15.96 -3.13
C TYR A 174 -16.55 14.84 -2.66
N SER A 175 -17.81 15.15 -2.33
CA SER A 175 -18.83 14.16 -1.97
C SER A 175 -19.06 13.05 -3.01
N VAL A 176 -18.58 13.24 -4.25
CA VAL A 176 -18.61 12.23 -5.31
C VAL A 176 -17.21 11.68 -5.55
N GLY A 177 -16.86 10.58 -4.86
CA GLY A 177 -15.65 9.79 -5.15
C GLY A 177 -14.71 9.51 -3.96
N HIS A 178 -14.98 10.01 -2.75
CA HIS A 178 -14.13 9.80 -1.57
C HIS A 178 -13.80 8.33 -1.28
N GLY A 179 -14.73 7.40 -1.52
CA GLY A 179 -14.50 5.96 -1.33
C GLY A 179 -13.33 5.40 -2.13
N VAL A 180 -12.94 6.04 -3.24
CA VAL A 180 -11.76 5.64 -4.05
C VAL A 180 -10.44 6.01 -3.37
N PHE A 181 -10.44 7.05 -2.54
CA PHE A 181 -9.25 7.55 -1.84
C PHE A 181 -9.09 6.97 -0.43
N LEU A 182 -10.18 6.49 0.16
CA LEU A 182 -10.26 5.88 1.50
C LEU A 182 -10.01 4.36 1.51
N GLY A 183 -9.19 3.87 0.57
CA GLY A 183 -8.80 2.46 0.54
C GLY A 183 -7.96 2.04 1.76
N ASP A 184 -7.42 0.82 1.74
CA ASP A 184 -6.60 0.31 2.83
C ASP A 184 -5.40 1.22 3.16
N ARG A 185 -5.12 1.36 4.46
CA ARG A 185 -3.97 2.11 5.02
C ARG A 185 -4.03 3.61 4.75
N VAL A 186 -5.14 4.21 5.19
CA VAL A 186 -5.38 5.65 5.18
C VAL A 186 -5.53 6.15 6.62
N LEU A 187 -4.91 7.30 6.93
CA LEU A 187 -5.09 8.06 8.16
C LEU A 187 -5.77 9.40 7.82
N PRO A 188 -7.09 9.52 8.04
CA PRO A 188 -7.78 10.80 7.90
C PRO A 188 -7.44 11.72 9.09
N VAL A 189 -7.12 12.98 8.81
CA VAL A 189 -6.84 14.02 9.80
C VAL A 189 -7.76 15.20 9.55
N PHE A 190 -8.69 15.42 10.48
CA PHE A 190 -9.57 16.57 10.45
C PHE A 190 -8.87 17.82 11.00
N VAL A 191 -8.84 18.88 10.21
CA VAL A 191 -8.24 20.17 10.54
C VAL A 191 -9.32 21.24 10.55
N PHE A 192 -9.39 22.03 11.61
CA PHE A 192 -10.36 23.09 11.79
C PHE A 192 -9.70 24.35 12.36
N ASP A 193 -10.32 25.50 12.10
CA ASP A 193 -9.94 26.78 12.67
C ASP A 193 -10.71 27.00 13.97
N ALA A 194 -10.01 27.03 15.10
CA ALA A 194 -10.61 27.20 16.42
C ALA A 194 -11.22 28.59 16.66
N THR A 195 -11.07 29.54 15.72
CA THR A 195 -11.73 30.84 15.76
C THR A 195 -13.15 30.81 15.16
N GLN A 196 -13.52 29.73 14.46
CA GLN A 196 -14.87 29.54 13.93
C GLN A 196 -15.85 29.13 15.05
N ASP A 197 -17.15 29.22 14.74
CA ASP A 197 -18.18 28.79 15.68
C ASP A 197 -18.04 27.30 16.02
N ALA A 198 -18.21 26.99 17.30
CA ALA A 198 -18.00 25.64 17.81
C ALA A 198 -19.06 24.66 17.28
N LEU A 199 -20.31 25.09 17.13
CA LEU A 199 -21.37 24.24 16.60
C LEU A 199 -21.15 23.96 15.12
N ASP A 200 -20.83 24.98 14.33
CA ASP A 200 -20.49 24.84 12.92
C ASP A 200 -19.31 23.87 12.72
N THR A 201 -18.29 23.96 13.58
CA THR A 201 -17.13 23.07 13.55
C THR A 201 -17.50 21.62 13.87
N ILE A 202 -18.35 21.41 14.89
CA ILE A 202 -18.83 20.08 15.28
C ILE A 202 -19.70 19.46 14.18
N GLU A 203 -20.57 20.25 13.56
CA GLU A 203 -21.40 19.82 12.43
C GLU A 203 -20.53 19.39 11.23
N GLN A 204 -19.52 20.19 10.88
CA GLN A 204 -18.56 19.83 9.83
C GLN A 204 -17.78 18.57 10.17
N ALA A 205 -17.30 18.44 11.40
CA ALA A 205 -16.56 17.25 11.84
C ALA A 205 -17.42 15.98 11.75
N THR A 206 -18.69 16.08 12.17
CA THR A 206 -19.65 14.97 12.11
C THR A 206 -19.93 14.57 10.66
N TRP A 207 -20.14 15.56 9.77
CA TRP A 207 -20.30 15.30 8.34
C TRP A 207 -19.07 14.61 7.72
N TRP A 208 -17.86 15.01 8.10
CA TRP A 208 -16.64 14.36 7.62
C TRP A 208 -16.49 12.94 8.16
N LEU A 209 -16.86 12.68 9.42
CA LEU A 209 -16.86 11.33 9.97
C LEU A 209 -17.83 10.43 9.19
N ASP A 210 -19.05 10.90 8.91
CA ASP A 210 -20.04 10.14 8.15
C ASP A 210 -19.64 9.88 6.70
N SER A 211 -18.82 10.74 6.10
CA SER A 211 -18.34 10.55 4.72
C SER A 211 -17.13 9.64 4.59
N ILE A 212 -16.48 9.28 5.69
CA ILE A 212 -15.29 8.41 5.73
C ILE A 212 -15.64 6.96 6.08
N VAL A 213 -16.78 6.73 6.74
CA VAL A 213 -17.30 5.40 7.13
C VAL A 213 -18.16 4.80 6.00
#